data_AF-A0A377KAV3-F1
#
_entry.id   AF-A0A377KAV3-F1
#
_cell.length_a   1.000
_cell.length_b   1.000
_cell.length_c   1.000
_cell.angle_alpha   90.00
_cell.angle_beta   90.00
_cell.angle_gamma   90.00
#
_symmetry.space_group_name_H-M   'P 1'
#
loop_
_entity.id
_entity.type
_entity.pdbx_description
1 polymer ?
#
loop_
_entity_poly.entity_id
_entity_poly.type
_entity_poly.pdbx_seq_one_letter_code
_entity_poly.pdbx_strand_id
1 'polypeptide(L)'
;MTQKIEQSQRQERVAAWNRRAECDLAAFQNSPKQTYQAEKARDRKLCANLEEAIRRSGLQDGMTVSFHHAFRGGDLTVNMVMDVIAKMGFKNLTLASSSLSDCHAPLVEHIRQGVVTRIYTSGLRGPLAEEISRGLLAEPVQIHSHGGRVHLVQSGELNIDVAFLGVPSCDEFGNANGYSGKACCGSLGYAMVDADNAKQVVMLTEELLPYPHNPASIEQDQVDLIVKVDRVGDAAKIGAGATRMTTNPRELLIARSAADVIVNSGYFKKVSPCRPAPAALRWR
;
A
#
# COMPACT_ATOMS: atom_id res chain seq x y z
N MET A 1 20.35 -12.03 -59.42
CA MET A 1 20.74 -10.67 -59.00
C MET A 1 20.21 -10.29 -57.62
N THR A 2 19.03 -10.76 -57.23
CA THR A 2 18.32 -10.45 -55.97
C THR A 2 19.07 -10.87 -54.69
N GLN A 3 19.69 -12.07 -54.65
CA GLN A 3 20.44 -12.52 -53.46
C GLN A 3 21.69 -11.68 -53.14
N LYS A 4 22.38 -11.14 -54.16
CA LYS A 4 23.55 -10.26 -53.95
C LYS A 4 23.13 -8.89 -53.38
N ILE A 5 21.95 -8.41 -53.75
CA ILE A 5 21.40 -7.14 -53.26
C ILE A 5 20.96 -7.28 -51.79
N GLU A 6 20.32 -8.38 -51.41
CA GLU A 6 19.96 -8.64 -50.00
C GLU A 6 21.18 -8.83 -49.10
N GLN A 7 22.22 -9.51 -49.57
CA GLN A 7 23.48 -9.65 -48.83
C GLN A 7 24.18 -8.28 -48.63
N SER A 8 24.19 -7.44 -49.66
CA SER A 8 24.74 -6.07 -49.59
C SER A 8 23.94 -5.19 -48.62
N GLN A 9 22.61 -5.21 -48.67
CA GLN A 9 21.75 -4.46 -47.75
C GLN A 9 21.84 -4.95 -46.30
N ARG A 10 22.10 -6.25 -46.10
CA ARG A 10 22.35 -6.81 -44.76
C ARG A 10 23.70 -6.36 -44.22
N GLN A 11 24.74 -6.37 -45.05
CA GLN A 11 26.08 -5.89 -44.68
C GLN A 11 26.07 -4.39 -44.35
N GLU A 12 25.34 -3.58 -45.11
CA GLU A 12 25.18 -2.14 -44.83
C GLU A 12 24.44 -1.87 -43.51
N ARG A 13 23.40 -2.66 -43.20
CA ARG A 13 22.68 -2.56 -41.92
C ARG A 13 23.56 -2.94 -40.73
N VAL A 14 24.37 -3.99 -40.86
CA VAL A 14 25.33 -4.40 -39.83
C VAL A 14 26.42 -3.35 -39.65
N ALA A 15 26.94 -2.77 -40.74
CA ALA A 15 27.92 -1.70 -40.68
C ALA A 15 27.36 -0.40 -40.09
N ALA A 16 26.09 -0.06 -40.37
CA ALA A 16 25.40 1.06 -39.75
C ALA A 16 25.16 0.85 -38.24
N TRP A 17 24.80 -0.37 -37.83
CA TRP A 17 24.68 -0.74 -36.42
C TRP A 17 26.01 -0.65 -35.68
N ASN A 18 27.08 -1.22 -36.24
CA ASN A 18 28.41 -1.18 -35.63
C ASN A 18 28.95 0.25 -35.49
N ARG A 19 28.73 1.12 -36.50
CA ARG A 19 29.08 2.55 -36.39
C ARG A 19 28.30 3.28 -35.31
N ARG A 20 27.02 2.93 -35.09
CA ARG A 20 26.22 3.45 -33.96
C ARG A 20 26.71 2.91 -32.61
N ALA A 21 27.06 1.64 -32.54
CA ALA A 21 27.58 1.02 -31.32
C ALA A 21 28.94 1.60 -30.92
N GLU A 22 29.80 1.95 -31.89
CA GLU A 22 31.10 2.60 -31.65
C GLU A 22 30.99 4.07 -31.22
N CYS A 23 29.92 4.79 -31.61
CA CYS A 23 29.77 6.21 -31.29
C CYS A 23 29.00 6.52 -30.00
N ASP A 24 27.99 5.73 -29.61
CA ASP A 24 27.05 6.12 -28.54
C ASP A 24 26.89 5.13 -27.38
N LEU A 25 27.43 3.90 -27.48
CA LEU A 25 27.28 2.88 -26.44
C LEU A 25 28.65 2.49 -25.88
N ALA A 26 28.88 2.82 -24.62
CA ALA A 26 30.07 2.35 -23.91
C ALA A 26 30.14 0.81 -23.98
N ALA A 27 31.27 0.28 -24.47
CA ALA A 27 31.50 -1.15 -24.53
C ALA A 27 31.30 -1.77 -23.13
N PHE A 28 30.55 -2.88 -23.06
CA PHE A 28 30.33 -3.58 -21.80
C PHE A 28 31.68 -4.00 -21.21
N GLN A 29 32.05 -3.37 -20.10
CA GLN A 29 33.25 -3.73 -19.36
C GLN A 29 32.86 -4.70 -18.25
N ASN A 30 33.50 -5.86 -18.23
CA ASN A 30 33.25 -6.86 -17.20
C ASN A 30 33.90 -6.42 -15.89
N SER A 31 33.17 -5.66 -15.07
CA SER A 31 33.57 -5.32 -13.71
C SER A 31 32.97 -6.30 -12.70
N PRO A 32 33.67 -6.63 -11.61
CA PRO A 32 33.11 -7.45 -10.53
C PRO A 32 31.80 -6.87 -10.00
N LYS A 33 30.83 -7.73 -9.66
CA LYS A 33 29.51 -7.31 -9.13
C LYS A 33 29.63 -6.39 -7.91
N GLN A 34 30.67 -6.58 -7.08
CA GLN A 34 30.97 -5.73 -5.94
C GLN A 34 31.34 -4.29 -6.34
N THR A 35 32.08 -4.11 -7.44
CA THR A 35 32.48 -2.79 -7.94
C THR A 35 31.26 -2.04 -8.49
N TYR A 36 30.38 -2.72 -9.23
CA TYR A 36 29.10 -2.16 -9.67
C TYR A 36 28.17 -1.76 -8.52
N GLN A 37 28.18 -2.53 -7.43
CA GLN A 37 27.40 -2.24 -6.21
C GLN A 37 27.98 -1.11 -5.36
N ALA A 38 29.27 -0.81 -5.50
CA ALA A 38 29.91 0.33 -4.86
C ALA A 38 29.74 1.63 -5.67
N GLU A 39 29.71 1.54 -7.00
CA GLU A 39 29.53 2.68 -7.90
C GLU A 39 28.07 3.17 -8.00
N LYS A 40 27.08 2.28 -7.83
CA LYS A 40 25.68 2.68 -7.70
C LYS A 40 25.32 2.84 -6.23
N ALA A 41 25.06 4.09 -5.81
CA ALA A 41 24.54 4.39 -4.48
C ALA A 41 23.34 3.48 -4.15
N ARG A 42 23.43 2.74 -3.04
CA ARG A 42 22.35 1.89 -2.53
C ARG A 42 21.12 2.71 -2.13
N ASP A 43 21.32 3.99 -1.81
CA ASP A 43 20.29 4.92 -1.33
C ASP A 43 19.38 5.51 -2.42
N ARG A 44 19.36 4.95 -3.63
CA ARG A 44 18.54 5.49 -4.72
C ARG A 44 17.05 5.62 -4.37
N LYS A 45 16.55 4.76 -3.50
CA LYS A 45 15.13 4.77 -3.09
C LYS A 45 14.87 5.64 -1.87
N LEU A 46 15.89 5.91 -1.05
CA LEU A 46 15.74 6.69 0.16
C LEU A 46 15.44 8.15 -0.19
N CYS A 47 14.48 8.71 0.53
CA CYS A 47 14.08 10.11 0.51
C CYS A 47 14.37 10.71 1.88
N ALA A 48 14.87 11.94 1.93
CA ALA A 48 15.21 12.62 3.18
C ALA A 48 13.95 12.96 4.01
N ASN A 49 12.83 13.22 3.35
CA ASN A 49 11.56 13.54 3.99
C ASN A 49 10.37 13.24 3.06
N LEU A 50 9.16 13.41 3.60
CA LEU A 50 7.92 13.07 2.90
C LEU A 50 7.62 14.02 1.72
N GLU A 51 7.99 15.30 1.81
CA GLU A 51 7.88 16.26 0.70
C GLU A 51 8.74 15.82 -0.50
N GLU A 52 9.95 15.29 -0.23
CA GLU A 52 10.81 14.73 -1.26
C GLU A 52 10.22 13.50 -1.90
N ALA A 53 9.64 12.59 -1.11
CA ALA A 53 8.98 11.40 -1.62
C ALA A 53 7.77 11.75 -2.50
N ILE A 54 6.92 12.71 -2.08
CA ILE A 54 5.76 13.16 -2.87
C ILE A 54 6.20 13.82 -4.18
N ARG A 55 7.25 14.64 -4.15
CA ARG A 55 7.78 15.26 -5.38
C ARG A 55 8.37 14.22 -6.33
N ARG A 56 9.13 13.25 -5.81
CA ARG A 56 9.79 12.21 -6.60
C ARG A 56 8.82 11.15 -7.14
N SER A 57 7.69 10.92 -6.47
CA SER A 57 6.65 10.03 -6.98
C SER A 57 5.92 10.61 -8.19
N GLY A 58 6.11 11.90 -8.49
CA GLY A 58 5.48 12.56 -9.63
C GLY A 58 3.98 12.81 -9.42
N LEU A 59 3.53 12.88 -8.16
CA LEU A 59 2.14 13.18 -7.81
C LEU A 59 1.70 14.51 -8.45
N GLN A 60 0.49 14.52 -9.00
CA GLN A 60 -0.16 15.68 -9.63
C GLN A 60 -1.61 15.77 -9.18
N ASP A 61 -2.22 16.95 -9.35
CA ASP A 61 -3.65 17.14 -9.11
C ASP A 61 -4.50 16.17 -9.94
N GLY A 62 -5.57 15.66 -9.36
CA GLY A 62 -6.45 14.69 -10.04
C GLY A 62 -6.02 13.22 -9.92
N MET A 63 -4.81 12.94 -9.41
CA MET A 63 -4.32 11.56 -9.26
C MET A 63 -4.99 10.79 -8.12
N THR A 64 -4.82 9.48 -8.14
CA THR A 64 -5.32 8.55 -7.11
C THR A 64 -4.19 8.13 -6.16
N VAL A 65 -4.41 8.35 -4.86
CA VAL A 65 -3.49 7.96 -3.80
C VAL A 65 -4.09 6.85 -2.94
N SER A 66 -3.31 5.84 -2.57
CA SER A 66 -3.81 4.70 -1.78
C SER A 66 -3.07 4.50 -0.46
N PHE A 67 -3.78 3.86 0.47
CA PHE A 67 -3.31 3.55 1.83
C PHE A 67 -3.91 2.23 2.31
N HIS A 68 -3.19 1.53 3.19
CA HIS A 68 -3.70 0.33 3.87
C HIS A 68 -4.12 0.65 5.32
N HIS A 69 -5.06 -0.11 5.87
CA HIS A 69 -5.61 0.12 7.22
C HIS A 69 -5.11 -0.88 8.27
N ALA A 70 -3.90 -1.45 8.09
CA ALA A 70 -3.39 -2.50 8.98
C ALA A 70 -3.15 -2.00 10.42
N PHE A 71 -2.87 -0.71 10.59
CA PHE A 71 -2.70 -0.06 11.90
C PHE A 71 -4.04 0.26 12.61
N ARG A 72 -5.18 0.02 11.95
CA ARG A 72 -6.54 0.21 12.49
C ARG A 72 -6.72 1.64 13.04
N GLY A 73 -7.35 1.78 14.21
CA GLY A 73 -7.54 3.08 14.87
C GLY A 73 -6.26 3.73 15.40
N GLY A 74 -5.11 3.08 15.25
CA GLY A 74 -3.79 3.65 15.52
C GLY A 74 -3.08 4.16 14.29
N ASP A 75 -3.70 4.20 13.10
CA ASP A 75 -3.04 4.71 11.90
C ASP A 75 -2.68 6.20 12.03
N LEU A 76 -1.45 6.52 11.64
CA LEU A 76 -0.94 7.89 11.54
C LEU A 76 -0.55 8.25 10.10
N THR A 77 -0.46 7.26 9.21
CA THR A 77 0.08 7.43 7.85
C THR A 77 -0.81 8.30 6.99
N VAL A 78 -2.12 8.05 6.99
CA VAL A 78 -3.08 8.79 6.16
C VAL A 78 -3.05 10.26 6.51
N ASN A 79 -3.17 10.60 7.80
CA ASN A 79 -3.18 11.99 8.25
C ASN A 79 -1.85 12.69 7.93
N MET A 80 -0.72 12.03 8.22
CA MET A 80 0.61 12.59 7.98
C MET A 80 0.84 12.92 6.49
N VAL A 81 0.49 12.00 5.59
CA VAL A 81 0.67 12.21 4.15
C VAL A 81 -0.30 13.26 3.64
N MET A 82 -1.57 13.21 4.02
CA MET A 82 -2.57 14.18 3.56
C MET A 82 -2.28 15.60 4.03
N ASP A 83 -1.75 15.77 5.24
CA ASP A 83 -1.29 17.06 5.74
C ASP A 83 -0.16 17.66 4.87
N VAL A 84 0.83 16.84 4.48
CA VAL A 84 1.94 17.29 3.63
C VAL A 84 1.45 17.58 2.22
N ILE A 85 0.61 16.71 1.65
CA ILE A 85 -0.02 16.92 0.34
C ILE A 85 -0.81 18.25 0.33
N ALA A 86 -1.60 18.51 1.36
CA ALA A 86 -2.37 19.75 1.49
C ALA A 86 -1.46 20.99 1.59
N LYS A 87 -0.37 20.90 2.38
CA LYS A 87 0.63 21.99 2.52
C LYS A 87 1.37 22.27 1.21
N MET A 88 1.66 21.24 0.43
CA MET A 88 2.28 21.37 -0.90
C MET A 88 1.31 21.95 -1.95
N GLY A 89 0.02 22.06 -1.62
CA GLY A 89 -0.99 22.73 -2.44
C GLY A 89 -1.73 21.84 -3.43
N PHE A 90 -1.57 20.52 -3.36
CA PHE A 90 -2.26 19.58 -4.25
C PHE A 90 -3.78 19.60 -4.05
N LYS A 91 -4.52 19.37 -5.13
CA LYS A 91 -5.98 19.41 -5.19
C LYS A 91 -6.58 18.25 -5.99
N ASN A 92 -7.88 18.05 -5.80
CA ASN A 92 -8.70 17.15 -6.61
C ASN A 92 -8.25 15.68 -6.59
N LEU A 93 -7.62 15.22 -5.51
CA LEU A 93 -7.14 13.85 -5.42
C LEU A 93 -8.28 12.87 -5.16
N THR A 94 -8.10 11.65 -5.67
CA THR A 94 -8.92 10.50 -5.31
C THR A 94 -8.23 9.74 -4.18
N LEU A 95 -8.89 9.63 -3.03
CA LEU A 95 -8.39 8.87 -1.88
C LEU A 95 -8.90 7.43 -1.92
N ALA A 96 -7.99 6.48 -2.16
CA ALA A 96 -8.27 5.05 -2.31
C ALA A 96 -7.77 4.23 -1.11
N SER A 97 -8.07 4.69 0.11
CA SER A 97 -7.71 3.96 1.33
C SER A 97 -8.58 2.72 1.52
N SER A 98 -7.95 1.58 1.76
CA SER A 98 -8.64 0.30 1.95
C SER A 98 -9.71 0.31 3.06
N SER A 99 -9.59 1.15 4.10
CA SER A 99 -10.64 1.43 5.10
C SER A 99 -10.32 2.70 5.89
N LEU A 100 -11.34 3.46 6.31
CA LEU A 100 -11.20 4.69 7.09
C LEU A 100 -11.92 4.58 8.45
N SER A 101 -11.17 4.72 9.53
CA SER A 101 -11.65 4.79 10.93
C SER A 101 -11.67 6.21 11.51
N ASP A 102 -12.17 6.33 12.74
CA ASP A 102 -12.34 7.58 13.49
C ASP A 102 -11.06 8.44 13.62
N CYS A 103 -9.88 7.81 13.62
CA CYS A 103 -8.59 8.51 13.65
C CYS A 103 -8.34 9.39 12.42
N HIS A 104 -9.06 9.19 11.32
CA HIS A 104 -8.94 9.98 10.10
C HIS A 104 -9.90 11.17 10.04
N ALA A 105 -10.44 11.62 11.19
CA ALA A 105 -11.25 12.83 11.27
C ALA A 105 -10.61 14.08 10.62
N PRO A 106 -9.27 14.29 10.63
CA PRO A 106 -8.65 15.42 9.94
C PRO A 106 -8.93 15.49 8.42
N LEU A 107 -9.27 14.37 7.78
CA LEU A 107 -9.66 14.35 6.37
C LEU A 107 -10.83 15.27 6.04
N VAL A 108 -11.70 15.57 7.01
CA VAL A 108 -12.82 16.51 6.82
C VAL A 108 -12.31 17.86 6.32
N GLU A 109 -11.24 18.40 6.91
CA GLU A 109 -10.69 19.69 6.50
C GLU A 109 -10.00 19.61 5.13
N HIS A 110 -9.33 18.51 4.84
CA HIS A 110 -8.73 18.30 3.51
C HIS A 110 -9.80 18.22 2.41
N ILE A 111 -10.96 17.64 2.69
CA ILE A 111 -12.09 17.65 1.75
C ILE A 111 -12.66 19.07 1.59
N ARG A 112 -12.88 19.82 2.69
CA ARG A 112 -13.37 21.21 2.64
C ARG A 112 -12.43 22.13 1.85
N GLN A 113 -11.13 21.88 1.92
CA GLN A 113 -10.10 22.61 1.18
C GLN A 113 -9.96 22.16 -0.28
N GLY A 114 -10.71 21.15 -0.74
CA GLY A 114 -10.64 20.61 -2.10
C GLY A 114 -9.39 19.77 -2.39
N VAL A 115 -8.67 19.30 -1.35
CA VAL A 115 -7.52 18.41 -1.52
C VAL A 115 -7.99 17.03 -1.98
N VAL A 116 -9.06 16.51 -1.36
CA VAL A 116 -9.70 15.24 -1.71
C VAL A 116 -11.10 15.52 -2.23
N THR A 117 -11.40 15.03 -3.44
CA THR A 117 -12.72 15.19 -4.08
C THR A 117 -13.45 13.87 -4.27
N ARG A 118 -12.73 12.74 -4.24
CA ARG A 118 -13.30 11.40 -4.40
C ARG A 118 -12.74 10.45 -3.37
N ILE A 119 -13.56 9.51 -2.90
CA ILE A 119 -13.13 8.49 -1.93
C ILE A 119 -13.60 7.12 -2.39
N TYR A 120 -12.67 6.16 -2.38
CA TYR A 120 -12.91 4.73 -2.47
C TYR A 120 -12.48 4.10 -1.16
N THR A 121 -13.40 3.42 -0.47
CA THR A 121 -13.07 2.78 0.80
C THR A 121 -13.98 1.60 1.15
N SER A 122 -13.52 0.68 2.00
CA SER A 122 -14.38 -0.41 2.48
C SER A 122 -15.26 -0.02 3.65
N GLY A 123 -14.83 0.94 4.45
CA GLY A 123 -15.54 1.34 5.66
C GLY A 123 -15.25 2.79 5.98
N LEU A 124 -16.26 3.48 6.48
CA LEU A 124 -16.21 4.87 6.87
C LEU A 124 -16.87 4.98 8.26
N ARG A 125 -16.14 5.53 9.24
CA ARG A 125 -16.60 5.60 10.64
C ARG A 125 -16.30 6.96 11.26
N GLY A 126 -16.96 7.24 12.37
CA GLY A 126 -16.70 8.41 13.19
C GLY A 126 -17.08 9.74 12.51
N PRO A 127 -16.45 10.86 12.93
CA PRO A 127 -16.81 12.20 12.47
C PRO A 127 -16.77 12.38 10.95
N LEU A 128 -15.82 11.71 10.28
CA LEU A 128 -15.72 11.75 8.82
C LEU A 128 -16.97 11.16 8.14
N ALA A 129 -17.52 10.06 8.66
CA ALA A 129 -18.73 9.45 8.13
C ALA A 129 -19.96 10.32 8.34
N GLU A 130 -20.05 10.99 9.50
CA GLU A 130 -21.14 11.91 9.81
C GLU A 130 -21.13 13.11 8.87
N GLU A 131 -19.98 13.74 8.65
CA GLU A 131 -19.86 14.89 7.75
C GLU A 131 -20.14 14.51 6.30
N ILE A 132 -19.66 13.35 5.83
CA ILE A 132 -19.99 12.84 4.48
C ILE A 132 -21.49 12.59 4.35
N SER A 133 -22.14 12.05 5.39
CA SER A 133 -23.60 11.85 5.41
C SER A 133 -24.38 13.17 5.39
N ARG A 134 -23.78 14.27 5.86
CA ARG A 134 -24.33 15.63 5.78
C ARG A 134 -24.08 16.30 4.42
N GLY A 135 -23.45 15.62 3.46
CA GLY A 135 -23.19 16.14 2.13
C GLY A 135 -21.86 16.88 1.97
N LEU A 136 -20.85 16.57 2.80
CA LEU A 136 -19.53 17.17 2.70
C LEU A 136 -18.87 17.00 1.32
N LEU A 137 -19.07 15.85 0.68
CA LEU A 137 -18.55 15.55 -0.65
C LEU A 137 -19.63 15.72 -1.71
N ALA A 138 -19.29 16.39 -2.81
CA ALA A 138 -20.17 16.53 -3.97
C ALA A 138 -20.35 15.19 -4.71
N GLU A 139 -19.27 14.40 -4.81
CA GLU A 139 -19.33 13.06 -5.40
C GLU A 139 -19.61 12.01 -4.30
N PRO A 140 -20.48 11.02 -4.56
CA PRO A 140 -20.77 9.98 -3.59
C PRO A 140 -19.53 9.10 -3.35
N VAL A 141 -19.30 8.73 -2.08
CA VAL A 141 -18.22 7.81 -1.71
C VAL A 141 -18.50 6.43 -2.28
N GLN A 142 -17.51 5.85 -2.94
CA GLN A 142 -17.58 4.50 -3.48
C GLN A 142 -17.20 3.49 -2.39
N ILE A 143 -18.21 2.79 -1.87
CA ILE A 143 -18.04 1.77 -0.84
C ILE A 143 -17.93 0.39 -1.49
N HIS A 144 -16.83 -0.32 -1.22
CA HIS A 144 -16.57 -1.63 -1.80
C HIS A 144 -16.19 -2.67 -0.73
N SER A 145 -16.44 -3.95 -0.97
CA SER A 145 -15.91 -4.99 -0.09
C SER A 145 -14.38 -5.11 -0.23
N HIS A 146 -13.71 -5.80 0.69
CA HIS A 146 -12.28 -6.05 0.57
C HIS A 146 -11.91 -6.80 -0.74
N GLY A 147 -12.71 -7.80 -1.13
CA GLY A 147 -12.53 -8.49 -2.42
C GLY A 147 -12.92 -7.63 -3.61
N GLY A 148 -13.96 -6.80 -3.47
CA GLY A 148 -14.39 -5.85 -4.50
C GLY A 148 -13.31 -4.82 -4.83
N ARG A 149 -12.56 -4.35 -3.83
CA ARG A 149 -11.41 -3.47 -4.05
C ARG A 149 -10.38 -4.07 -5.00
N VAL A 150 -9.99 -5.32 -4.76
CA VAL A 150 -9.00 -6.03 -5.60
C VAL A 150 -9.52 -6.11 -7.03
N HIS A 151 -10.81 -6.42 -7.20
CA HIS A 151 -11.44 -6.44 -8.51
C HIS A 151 -11.41 -5.07 -9.20
N LEU A 152 -11.73 -3.99 -8.51
CA LEU A 152 -11.71 -2.62 -9.06
C LEU A 152 -10.30 -2.20 -9.52
N VAL A 153 -9.28 -2.57 -8.76
CA VAL A 153 -7.88 -2.30 -9.11
C VAL A 153 -7.47 -3.12 -10.34
N GLN A 154 -7.79 -4.42 -10.34
CA GLN A 154 -7.44 -5.33 -11.45
C GLN A 154 -8.23 -5.05 -12.73
N SER A 155 -9.47 -4.57 -12.63
CA SER A 155 -10.29 -4.19 -13.79
C SER A 155 -9.86 -2.85 -14.40
N GLY A 156 -9.03 -2.07 -13.70
CA GLY A 156 -8.62 -0.73 -14.10
C GLY A 156 -9.67 0.35 -13.85
N GLU A 157 -10.76 0.05 -13.14
CA GLU A 157 -11.72 1.07 -12.68
C GLU A 157 -11.08 1.96 -11.60
N LEU A 158 -10.25 1.37 -10.73
CA LEU A 158 -9.46 2.06 -9.72
C LEU A 158 -7.98 1.96 -10.04
N ASN A 159 -7.44 2.96 -10.75
CA ASN A 159 -6.01 3.03 -11.04
C ASN A 159 -5.28 3.82 -9.95
N ILE A 160 -4.39 3.16 -9.23
CA ILE A 160 -3.60 3.80 -8.17
C ILE A 160 -2.34 4.42 -8.78
N ASP A 161 -2.21 5.74 -8.70
CA ASP A 161 -1.02 6.44 -9.20
C ASP A 161 0.12 6.37 -8.19
N VAL A 162 -0.16 6.68 -6.92
CA VAL A 162 0.84 6.62 -5.84
C VAL A 162 0.28 5.90 -4.62
N ALA A 163 0.91 4.80 -4.22
CA ALA A 163 0.61 4.10 -2.98
C ALA A 163 1.53 4.57 -1.85
N PHE A 164 0.95 5.04 -0.75
CA PHE A 164 1.69 5.40 0.46
C PHE A 164 1.49 4.30 1.50
N LEU A 165 2.50 3.44 1.65
CA LEU A 165 2.41 2.22 2.45
C LEU A 165 3.22 2.35 3.73
N GLY A 166 2.54 2.37 4.87
CA GLY A 166 3.20 2.37 6.18
C GLY A 166 3.65 1.00 6.60
N VAL A 167 4.92 0.87 6.97
CA VAL A 167 5.48 -0.36 7.51
C VAL A 167 6.24 -0.05 8.80
N PRO A 168 6.22 -0.96 9.79
CA PRO A 168 6.97 -0.73 11.03
C PRO A 168 8.49 -0.79 10.79
N SER A 169 8.96 -1.60 9.84
CA SER A 169 10.37 -1.65 9.44
C SER A 169 10.55 -2.07 7.98
N CYS A 170 11.62 -1.59 7.36
CA CYS A 170 12.09 -2.04 6.04
C CYS A 170 13.61 -1.90 5.92
N ASP A 171 14.23 -2.52 4.92
CA ASP A 171 15.60 -2.19 4.53
C ASP A 171 15.66 -1.05 3.50
N GLU A 172 16.88 -0.62 3.13
CA GLU A 172 17.14 0.46 2.17
C GLU A 172 16.67 0.13 0.74
N PHE A 173 16.35 -1.14 0.45
CA PHE A 173 15.88 -1.59 -0.86
C PHE A 173 14.35 -1.76 -0.93
N GLY A 174 13.67 -1.78 0.21
CA GLY A 174 12.21 -1.82 0.32
C GLY A 174 11.67 -3.16 0.79
N ASN A 175 12.51 -4.13 1.19
CA ASN A 175 11.98 -5.36 1.78
C ASN A 175 11.39 -5.02 3.15
N ALA A 176 10.11 -5.29 3.34
CA ALA A 176 9.35 -4.85 4.52
C ALA A 176 8.40 -5.92 5.05
N ASN A 177 8.11 -5.86 6.35
CA ASN A 177 7.09 -6.70 6.98
C ASN A 177 6.39 -5.99 8.13
N GLY A 178 5.28 -6.55 8.59
CA GLY A 178 4.48 -6.02 9.70
C GLY A 178 4.84 -6.58 11.08
N TYR A 179 5.95 -7.32 11.24
CA TYR A 179 6.28 -8.06 12.46
C TYR A 179 7.52 -7.52 13.19
N SER A 180 8.40 -6.82 12.49
CA SER A 180 9.63 -6.21 13.01
C SER A 180 9.47 -4.69 13.12
N GLY A 181 10.06 -4.06 14.14
CA GLY A 181 9.95 -2.63 14.42
C GLY A 181 9.06 -2.34 15.64
N LYS A 182 8.47 -1.14 15.71
CA LYS A 182 7.68 -0.72 16.88
C LYS A 182 6.18 -0.90 16.65
N ALA A 183 5.63 -0.34 15.58
CA ALA A 183 4.20 -0.44 15.25
C ALA A 183 3.81 -1.77 14.56
N CYS A 184 4.13 -2.92 15.15
CA CYS A 184 3.88 -4.22 14.51
C CYS A 184 2.37 -4.49 14.30
N CYS A 185 1.91 -4.38 13.05
CA CYS A 185 0.52 -4.59 12.64
C CYS A 185 0.22 -6.03 12.20
N GLY A 186 1.25 -6.87 12.06
CA GLY A 186 1.11 -8.25 11.62
C GLY A 186 0.98 -8.36 10.11
N SER A 187 -0.21 -8.76 9.62
CA SER A 187 -0.42 -9.01 8.19
C SER A 187 -0.54 -7.71 7.39
N LEU A 188 0.21 -7.65 6.28
CA LEU A 188 0.18 -6.56 5.30
C LEU A 188 -0.65 -6.88 4.05
N GLY A 189 -1.57 -7.86 4.11
CA GLY A 189 -2.27 -8.36 2.92
C GLY A 189 -3.00 -7.31 2.07
N TYR A 190 -3.50 -6.22 2.68
CA TYR A 190 -4.09 -5.11 1.92
C TYR A 190 -3.05 -4.21 1.24
N ALA A 191 -1.90 -4.03 1.88
CA ALA A 191 -0.80 -3.24 1.33
C ALA A 191 -0.12 -3.95 0.15
N MET A 192 -0.07 -5.29 0.17
CA MET A 192 0.49 -6.08 -0.93
C MET A 192 -0.25 -5.84 -2.25
N VAL A 193 -1.58 -5.72 -2.22
CA VAL A 193 -2.38 -5.41 -3.43
C VAL A 193 -1.98 -4.05 -4.01
N ASP A 194 -1.68 -3.07 -3.15
CA ASP A 194 -1.29 -1.74 -3.60
C ASP A 194 0.13 -1.75 -4.16
N ALA A 195 1.03 -2.47 -3.49
CA ALA A 195 2.41 -2.65 -3.94
C ALA A 195 2.48 -3.32 -5.33
N ASP A 196 1.60 -4.28 -5.61
CA ASP A 196 1.55 -5.00 -6.89
C ASP A 196 0.96 -4.19 -8.05
N ASN A 197 0.11 -3.18 -7.78
CA ASN A 197 -0.73 -2.55 -8.81
C ASN A 197 -0.55 -1.03 -8.94
N ALA A 198 0.06 -0.36 -7.96
CA ALA A 198 0.30 1.07 -8.06
C ALA A 198 1.41 1.40 -9.07
N LYS A 199 1.30 2.55 -9.75
CA LYS A 199 2.36 3.01 -10.67
C LYS A 199 3.62 3.44 -9.93
N GLN A 200 3.46 3.97 -8.72
CA GLN A 200 4.54 4.36 -7.82
C GLN A 200 4.23 3.94 -6.40
N VAL A 201 5.20 3.33 -5.72
CA VAL A 201 5.09 2.88 -4.33
C VAL A 201 6.06 3.64 -3.44
N VAL A 202 5.50 4.44 -2.53
CA VAL A 202 6.21 5.17 -1.49
C VAL A 202 6.01 4.45 -0.16
N MET A 203 7.09 3.92 0.38
CA MET A 203 7.10 3.24 1.67
C MET A 203 7.46 4.20 2.80
N LEU A 204 6.62 4.26 3.83
CA LEU A 204 6.89 5.01 5.04
C LEU A 204 7.30 4.01 6.13
N THR A 205 8.50 4.14 6.68
CA THR A 205 9.02 3.21 7.70
C THR A 205 9.43 3.92 8.98
N GLU A 206 9.23 3.29 10.14
CA GLU A 206 9.75 3.80 11.42
C GLU A 206 11.24 3.49 11.62
N GLU A 207 11.68 2.37 11.06
CA GLU A 207 13.01 1.82 11.29
C GLU A 207 13.58 1.23 10.00
N LEU A 208 14.84 1.60 9.72
CA LEU A 208 15.62 1.01 8.64
C LEU A 208 16.48 -0.11 9.21
N LEU A 209 16.34 -1.31 8.65
CA LEU A 209 17.05 -2.51 9.07
C LEU A 209 18.12 -2.92 8.04
N PRO A 210 19.14 -3.71 8.45
CA PRO A 210 20.16 -4.18 7.52
C PRO A 210 19.58 -5.07 6.41
N TYR A 211 20.09 -4.89 5.19
CA TYR A 211 19.74 -5.71 4.04
C TYR A 211 20.38 -7.12 4.10
N PRO A 212 19.67 -8.20 3.70
CA PRO A 212 18.27 -8.23 3.31
C PRO A 212 17.34 -8.40 4.53
N HIS A 213 16.30 -7.56 4.62
CA HIS A 213 15.27 -7.73 5.64
C HIS A 213 14.33 -8.90 5.30
N ASN A 214 14.10 -9.80 6.27
CA ASN A 214 13.37 -11.05 6.07
C ASN A 214 12.59 -11.43 7.34
N PRO A 215 11.34 -11.93 7.26
CA PRO A 215 10.50 -12.14 6.07
C PRO A 215 10.16 -10.83 5.34
N ALA A 216 10.07 -10.86 4.01
CA ALA A 216 9.58 -9.74 3.20
C ALA A 216 8.13 -10.03 2.78
N SER A 217 7.18 -9.22 3.27
CA SER A 217 5.78 -9.24 2.80
C SER A 217 5.58 -8.33 1.60
N ILE A 218 6.33 -7.22 1.58
CA ILE A 218 6.49 -6.35 0.42
C ILE A 218 7.96 -6.45 0.03
N GLU A 219 8.23 -6.75 -1.23
CA GLU A 219 9.55 -7.04 -1.75
C GLU A 219 10.17 -5.80 -2.42
N GLN A 220 11.50 -5.77 -2.48
CA GLN A 220 12.25 -4.65 -3.03
C GLN A 220 11.92 -4.30 -4.49
N ASP A 221 11.39 -5.20 -5.31
CA ASP A 221 11.04 -4.94 -6.71
C ASP A 221 9.70 -4.21 -6.86
N GLN A 222 8.87 -4.22 -5.80
CA GLN A 222 7.58 -3.53 -5.74
C GLN A 222 7.70 -2.08 -5.24
N VAL A 223 8.87 -1.63 -4.81
CA VAL A 223 9.04 -0.38 -4.04
C VAL A 223 9.92 0.61 -4.81
N ASP A 224 9.42 1.82 -5.02
CA ASP A 224 10.16 2.87 -5.73
C ASP A 224 10.92 3.79 -4.76
N LEU A 225 10.24 4.24 -3.71
CA LEU A 225 10.71 5.27 -2.79
C LEU A 225 10.48 4.86 -1.34
N ILE A 226 11.39 5.25 -0.46
CA ILE A 226 11.36 4.91 0.97
C ILE A 226 11.63 6.18 1.75
N VAL A 227 10.81 6.47 2.75
CA VAL A 227 11.00 7.57 3.67
C VAL A 227 10.94 7.06 5.10
N LYS A 228 11.94 7.43 5.89
CA LYS A 228 11.92 7.17 7.33
C LYS A 228 11.10 8.25 8.03
N VAL A 229 10.14 7.84 8.83
CA VAL A 229 9.30 8.69 9.66
C VAL A 229 9.41 8.28 11.12
N ASP A 230 9.02 9.14 12.05
CA ASP A 230 9.13 8.81 13.47
C ASP A 230 8.20 7.67 13.88
N ARG A 231 6.96 7.71 13.36
CA ARG A 231 5.89 6.75 13.66
C ARG A 231 4.92 6.62 12.48
N VAL A 232 4.61 5.39 12.10
CA VAL A 232 3.53 5.07 11.14
C VAL A 232 2.23 4.72 11.86
N GLY A 233 2.32 4.27 13.11
CA GLY A 233 1.14 3.94 13.89
C GLY A 233 1.31 3.95 15.41
N ASP A 234 0.20 3.70 16.09
CA ASP A 234 0.14 3.56 17.53
C ASP A 234 -0.06 2.11 17.95
N ALA A 235 1.05 1.44 18.29
CA ALA A 235 1.09 0.05 18.73
C ALA A 235 0.08 -0.25 19.84
N ALA A 236 -0.15 0.70 20.76
CA ALA A 236 -1.14 0.55 21.82
C ALA A 236 -2.57 0.41 21.29
N LYS A 237 -2.90 1.02 20.14
CA LYS A 237 -4.24 1.04 19.54
C LYS A 237 -4.44 0.00 18.44
N ILE A 238 -3.39 -0.65 17.94
CA ILE A 238 -3.50 -1.72 16.93
C ILE A 238 -4.27 -2.93 17.51
N GLY A 239 -4.02 -3.28 18.78
CA GLY A 239 -4.59 -4.46 19.44
C GLY A 239 -5.74 -4.19 20.43
N ALA A 240 -5.88 -2.96 20.93
CA ALA A 240 -6.67 -2.66 22.14
C ALA A 240 -8.18 -2.99 22.09
N GLY A 241 -8.75 -3.24 20.90
CA GLY A 241 -10.18 -3.52 20.74
C GLY A 241 -10.56 -5.00 20.53
N ALA A 242 -9.62 -5.88 20.20
CA ALA A 242 -9.95 -7.22 19.66
C ALA A 242 -10.06 -8.33 20.72
N THR A 243 -9.74 -8.05 21.99
CA THR A 243 -9.35 -9.10 22.95
C THR A 243 -10.16 -9.08 24.25
N ARG A 244 -11.49 -8.94 24.16
CA ARG A 244 -12.34 -9.32 25.30
C ARG A 244 -13.54 -10.11 24.82
N MET A 245 -13.70 -11.33 25.36
CA MET A 245 -14.94 -12.09 25.17
C MET A 245 -16.08 -11.29 25.78
N THR A 246 -17.18 -11.21 25.06
CA THR A 246 -18.39 -10.56 25.57
C THR A 246 -18.87 -11.26 26.84
N THR A 247 -19.24 -10.48 27.84
CA THR A 247 -19.91 -10.96 29.06
C THR A 247 -21.42 -10.76 28.97
N ASN A 248 -21.91 -10.18 27.86
CA ASN A 248 -23.33 -9.94 27.66
C ASN A 248 -24.05 -11.29 27.48
N PRO A 249 -24.96 -11.67 28.40
CA PRO A 249 -25.63 -12.97 28.34
C PRO A 249 -26.42 -13.17 27.05
N ARG A 250 -26.94 -12.08 26.44
CA ARG A 250 -27.64 -12.14 25.15
C ARG A 250 -26.70 -12.51 24.01
N GLU A 251 -25.53 -11.89 23.93
CA GLU A 251 -24.53 -12.21 22.89
C GLU A 251 -23.97 -13.61 23.08
N LEU A 252 -23.77 -14.05 24.33
CA LEU A 252 -23.36 -15.42 24.65
C LEU A 252 -24.42 -16.47 24.30
N LEU A 253 -25.72 -16.14 24.41
CA LEU A 253 -26.79 -17.02 23.96
C LEU A 253 -26.79 -17.14 22.43
N ILE A 254 -26.70 -16.02 21.71
CA ILE A 254 -26.60 -16.00 20.24
C ILE A 254 -25.37 -16.80 19.78
N ALA A 255 -24.24 -16.61 20.44
CA ALA A 255 -23.01 -17.34 20.17
C ALA A 255 -23.16 -18.86 20.32
N ARG A 256 -23.82 -19.31 21.39
CA ARG A 256 -24.13 -20.73 21.61
C ARG A 256 -25.08 -21.27 20.56
N SER A 257 -26.16 -20.56 20.25
CA SER A 257 -27.07 -20.98 19.18
C SER A 257 -26.38 -21.04 17.81
N ALA A 258 -25.48 -20.10 17.51
CA ALA A 258 -24.69 -20.13 16.28
C ALA A 258 -23.73 -21.34 16.25
N ALA A 259 -23.14 -21.71 17.39
CA ALA A 259 -22.35 -22.93 17.55
C ALA A 259 -23.15 -24.17 17.18
N ASP A 260 -24.35 -24.29 17.75
CA ASP A 260 -25.22 -25.45 17.58
C ASP A 260 -25.60 -25.60 16.10
N VAL A 261 -25.90 -24.50 15.42
CA VAL A 261 -26.16 -24.51 13.97
C VAL A 261 -24.91 -24.96 13.20
N ILE A 262 -23.71 -24.45 13.52
CA ILE A 262 -22.47 -24.85 12.84
C ILE A 262 -22.25 -26.36 12.99
N VAL A 263 -22.32 -26.89 14.21
CA VAL A 263 -22.11 -28.31 14.51
C VAL A 263 -23.12 -29.20 13.77
N ASN A 264 -24.38 -28.77 13.70
CA ASN A 264 -25.46 -29.53 13.07
C ASN A 264 -25.66 -29.22 11.57
N SER A 265 -24.85 -28.34 10.97
CA SER A 265 -25.00 -27.92 9.57
C SER A 265 -24.64 -29.00 8.53
N GLY A 266 -24.03 -30.11 8.95
CA GLY A 266 -23.44 -31.11 8.05
C GLY A 266 -22.08 -30.70 7.45
N TYR A 267 -21.65 -29.45 7.65
CA TYR A 267 -20.34 -28.95 7.23
C TYR A 267 -19.30 -29.00 8.34
N PHE A 268 -19.66 -29.30 9.60
CA PHE A 268 -18.71 -29.44 10.69
C PHE A 268 -18.02 -30.81 10.63
N LYS A 269 -16.84 -30.83 10.00
CA LYS A 269 -15.98 -32.02 9.86
C LYS A 269 -14.62 -31.71 10.47
N LYS A 270 -13.82 -32.76 10.72
CA LYS A 270 -12.52 -32.70 11.40
C LYS A 270 -11.49 -31.73 10.76
N VAL A 271 -11.69 -31.35 9.49
CA VAL A 271 -10.80 -30.44 8.73
C VAL A 271 -11.58 -29.28 8.10
N SER A 272 -12.77 -28.93 8.62
CA SER A 272 -13.56 -27.87 8.02
C SER A 272 -12.97 -26.48 8.33
N PRO A 273 -12.59 -25.69 7.31
CA PRO A 273 -12.13 -24.33 7.55
C PRO A 273 -13.30 -23.47 8.03
N CYS A 274 -13.14 -22.87 9.20
CA CYS A 274 -14.10 -21.91 9.76
C CYS A 274 -13.36 -20.62 10.11
N ARG A 275 -13.91 -19.48 9.71
CA ARG A 275 -13.32 -18.15 9.96
C ARG A 275 -14.24 -17.36 10.92
N PRO A 276 -14.03 -17.44 12.24
CA PRO A 276 -14.81 -16.65 13.19
C PRO A 276 -14.49 -15.16 13.08
N ALA A 277 -15.45 -14.32 13.49
CA ALA A 277 -15.27 -12.87 13.50
C ALA A 277 -14.21 -12.45 14.55
N PRO A 278 -13.51 -11.30 14.35
CA PRO A 278 -12.46 -10.83 15.27
C PRO A 278 -12.93 -10.53 16.70
N ALA A 279 -14.23 -10.31 16.88
CA ALA A 279 -14.86 -10.22 18.18
C ALA A 279 -15.79 -11.43 18.35
N ALA A 280 -15.50 -12.21 19.39
CA ALA A 280 -16.25 -13.36 19.91
C ALA A 280 -15.87 -14.75 19.37
N LEU A 281 -15.45 -15.57 20.34
CA LEU A 281 -15.38 -17.04 20.37
C LEU A 281 -14.12 -17.70 19.81
N ARG A 282 -13.22 -18.05 20.74
CA ARG A 282 -12.41 -19.27 20.63
C ARG A 282 -13.25 -20.43 21.18
N TRP A 283 -13.47 -21.44 20.35
CA TRP A 283 -14.08 -22.71 20.73
C TRP A 283 -13.09 -23.49 21.61
N ARG A 284 -13.50 -23.90 22.81
CA ARG A 284 -12.78 -24.89 23.62
C ARG A 284 -13.27 -26.28 23.25
#